data_AF-A0A0R3PIL8-F1
#
_entry.id   AF-A0A0R3PIL8-F1
#
_cell.length_a   1.000
_cell.length_b   1.000
_cell.length_c   1.000
_cell.angle_alpha   90.00
_cell.angle_beta   90.00
_cell.angle_gamma   90.00
#
_symmetry.space_group_name_H-M   'P 1'
#
loop_
_entity.id
_entity.type
_entity.pdbx_description
1 polymer ?
#
loop_
_entity_poly.entity_id
_entity_poly.type
_entity_poly.pdbx_seq_one_letter_code
_entity_poly.pdbx_strand_id
1 'polypeptide(L)'
;MFLDRLRNARLNSAYVVESLDVTALYTNVSNDSAMQDIKELLIQHEGAINMYGFSIQQLMTLLKKCLNCSIFRWSRRYYAQMRGLAMGQRLVPILATAFMSKVKAPVTDLGP
;
A
#
# COMPACT_ATOMS: atom_id res chain seq x y z
N MET A 1 -15.75 -23.27 1.64
CA MET A 1 -14.46 -23.69 1.01
C MET A 1 -13.22 -23.18 1.75
N PHE A 2 -12.93 -21.87 1.88
CA PHE A 2 -11.77 -21.41 2.68
C PHE A 2 -11.95 -21.62 4.20
N LEU A 3 -13.08 -21.17 4.76
CA LEU A 3 -13.37 -21.30 6.19
C LEU A 3 -13.45 -22.76 6.65
N ASP A 4 -13.98 -23.67 5.82
CA ASP A 4 -14.00 -25.12 6.13
C ASP A 4 -12.59 -25.72 6.15
N ARG A 5 -11.69 -25.26 5.27
CA ARG A 5 -10.29 -25.69 5.29
C ARG A 5 -9.59 -25.19 6.55
N LEU A 6 -9.87 -23.95 6.97
CA LEU A 6 -9.32 -23.39 8.20
C LEU A 6 -9.82 -24.16 9.43
N ARG A 7 -11.12 -24.48 9.46
CA ARG A 7 -11.75 -25.21 10.57
C ARG A 7 -11.20 -26.62 10.75
N ASN A 8 -10.77 -27.25 9.66
CA ASN A 8 -10.20 -28.60 9.65
C ASN A 8 -8.66 -28.62 9.65
N ALA A 9 -8.00 -27.46 9.65
CA ALA A 9 -6.55 -27.37 9.67
C ALA A 9 -6.02 -27.80 11.06
N ARG A 10 -5.05 -28.71 11.08
CA ARG A 10 -4.34 -29.10 12.30
C ARG A 10 -2.97 -28.43 12.30
N LEU A 11 -2.74 -27.55 13.27
CA LEU A 11 -1.43 -26.93 13.49
C LEU A 11 -0.54 -27.90 14.28
N ASN A 12 0.73 -28.00 13.90
CA ASN A 12 1.74 -28.71 14.69
C ASN A 12 1.91 -28.00 16.04
N SER A 13 2.03 -28.75 17.14
CA SER A 13 2.25 -28.22 18.49
C SER A 13 3.56 -27.44 18.64
N ALA A 14 4.48 -27.54 17.68
CA ALA A 14 5.69 -26.74 17.61
C ALA A 14 5.48 -25.32 17.04
N TYR A 15 4.32 -25.02 16.43
CA TYR A 15 4.04 -23.70 15.87
C TYR A 15 3.48 -22.74 16.92
N VAL A 16 3.98 -21.52 16.89
CA VAL A 16 3.49 -20.38 17.69
C VAL A 16 2.87 -19.36 16.73
N VAL A 17 1.72 -18.81 17.10
CA VAL A 17 1.08 -17.73 16.34
C VAL A 17 1.55 -16.40 16.91
N GLU A 18 2.26 -15.64 16.08
CA GLU A 18 2.68 -14.27 16.37
C GLU A 18 1.87 -13.30 15.52
N SER A 19 1.27 -12.30 16.16
CA SER A 19 0.51 -11.24 15.49
C SER A 19 1.26 -9.93 15.60
N LEU A 20 1.61 -9.35 14.45
CA LEU A 20 2.33 -8.08 14.35
C LEU A 20 1.41 -7.01 13.76
N ASP A 21 1.41 -5.83 14.36
CA ASP A 21 0.69 -4.67 13.84
C ASP A 21 1.67 -3.56 13.43
N VAL A 22 1.38 -2.88 12.32
CA VAL A 22 2.20 -1.77 11.84
C VAL A 22 1.68 -0.47 12.41
N THR A 23 2.45 0.11 13.32
CA THR A 23 2.09 1.38 13.94
C THR A 23 2.03 2.52 12.92
N ALA A 24 0.86 3.16 12.85
CA ALA A 24 0.64 4.41 12.11
C ALA A 24 1.11 4.36 10.64
N LEU A 25 0.77 3.26 9.95
CA LEU A 25 1.20 2.98 8.57
C LEU A 25 1.10 4.20 7.65
N TYR A 26 -0.08 4.79 7.51
CA TYR A 26 -0.30 5.89 6.58
C TYR A 26 0.57 7.11 6.86
N THR A 27 0.83 7.46 8.12
CA THR A 27 1.68 8.60 8.47
C THR A 27 3.17 8.30 8.33
N ASN A 28 3.56 7.03 8.38
CA ASN A 28 4.95 6.59 8.35
C ASN A 28 5.45 6.22 6.95
N VAL A 29 4.57 5.90 6.01
CA VAL A 29 4.93 5.64 4.60
C VAL A 29 5.24 6.95 3.89
N SER A 30 6.43 7.05 3.29
CA SER A 30 6.78 8.22 2.47
C SER A 30 6.03 8.18 1.13
N ASN A 31 5.60 9.35 0.64
CA ASN A 31 4.94 9.45 -0.68
C ASN A 31 5.85 8.91 -1.79
N ASP A 32 7.15 9.22 -1.75
CA ASP A 32 8.09 8.81 -2.78
C ASP A 32 8.31 7.28 -2.80
N SER A 33 8.40 6.64 -1.63
CA SER A 33 8.49 5.18 -1.54
C SER A 33 7.26 4.50 -2.13
N ALA A 34 6.06 4.93 -1.71
CA ALA A 34 4.81 4.37 -2.23
C ALA A 34 4.66 4.60 -3.75
N MET A 35 5.10 5.75 -4.25
CA MET A 35 5.12 6.07 -5.69
C MET A 35 6.05 5.14 -6.45
N GLN A 36 7.24 4.87 -5.92
CA GLN A 36 8.19 3.96 -6.54
C GLN A 36 7.64 2.53 -6.59
N ASP A 37 7.00 2.08 -5.51
CA ASP A 37 6.42 0.73 -5.43
C ASP A 37 5.29 0.53 -6.44
N ILE A 38 4.41 1.53 -6.61
CA ILE A 38 3.38 1.49 -7.65
C ILE A 38 3.98 1.50 -9.04
N LYS A 39 5.00 2.33 -9.28
CA LYS A 39 5.65 2.39 -10.60
C LYS A 39 6.20 1.02 -11.00
N GLU A 40 6.84 0.34 -10.07
CA GLU A 40 7.37 -1.01 -10.31
C GLU A 40 6.26 -2.03 -10.55
N LEU A 41 5.17 -1.99 -9.78
CA LEU A 41 4.00 -2.86 -10.02
C LEU A 41 3.36 -2.60 -11.39
N LEU A 42 3.26 -1.34 -11.81
CA LEU A 42 2.73 -0.97 -13.13
C LEU A 42 3.63 -1.49 -14.25
N ILE A 43 4.95 -1.40 -14.11
CA ILE A 43 5.90 -1.94 -15.09
C ILE A 43 5.81 -3.47 -15.14
N GLN A 44 5.79 -4.12 -13.97
CA GLN A 44 5.72 -5.57 -13.86
C GLN A 44 4.45 -6.17 -14.51
N HIS A 45 3.34 -5.44 -14.43
CA HIS A 45 2.03 -5.91 -14.89
C HIS A 45 1.47 -5.11 -16.08
N GLU A 46 2.31 -4.38 -16.81
CA GLU A 46 1.88 -3.48 -17.89
C GLU A 46 0.99 -4.18 -18.93
N GLY A 47 1.34 -5.42 -19.32
CA GLY A 47 0.56 -6.21 -20.28
C GLY A 47 -0.77 -6.78 -19.75
N ALA A 48 -1.01 -6.72 -18.44
CA ALA A 48 -2.23 -7.21 -17.79
C ALA A 48 -3.18 -6.09 -17.36
N ILE A 49 -2.75 -4.83 -17.45
CA ILE A 49 -3.50 -3.67 -16.98
C ILE A 49 -4.01 -2.87 -18.18
N ASN A 50 -5.33 -2.61 -18.20
CA ASN A 50 -5.87 -1.64 -19.14
C ASN A 50 -5.49 -0.22 -18.70
N MET A 51 -4.56 0.39 -19.43
CA MET A 51 -4.08 1.74 -19.16
C MET A 51 -4.99 2.85 -19.71
N TYR A 52 -6.10 2.50 -20.40
CA TYR A 52 -7.07 3.45 -20.97
C TYR A 52 -6.43 4.58 -21.79
N GLY A 53 -5.35 4.29 -22.51
CA GLY A 53 -4.62 5.25 -23.35
C GLY A 53 -3.57 6.09 -22.62
N PHE A 54 -3.36 5.91 -21.31
CA PHE A 54 -2.28 6.57 -20.57
C PHE A 54 -0.97 5.78 -20.66
N SER A 55 0.15 6.49 -20.71
CA SER A 55 1.45 5.89 -20.40
C SER A 55 1.66 5.79 -18.88
N ILE A 56 2.54 4.89 -18.44
CA ILE A 56 2.93 4.78 -17.02
C ILE A 56 3.42 6.15 -16.50
N GLN A 57 4.21 6.89 -17.28
CA GLN A 57 4.71 8.21 -16.88
C GLN A 57 3.59 9.24 -16.67
N GLN A 58 2.57 9.25 -17.52
CA GLN A 58 1.41 10.13 -17.36
C GLN A 58 0.62 9.77 -16.12
N LEU A 59 0.37 8.47 -15.88
CA LEU A 59 -0.32 7.99 -14.69
C LEU A 59 0.43 8.35 -13.40
N MET A 60 1.75 8.16 -13.37
CA MET A 60 2.59 8.55 -12.24
C MET A 60 2.58 10.06 -12.01
N THR A 61 2.51 10.87 -13.08
CA THR A 61 2.39 12.33 -12.95
C THR A 61 1.07 12.74 -12.31
N LEU A 62 -0.04 12.13 -12.73
CA LEU A 62 -1.37 12.35 -12.14
C LEU A 62 -1.40 11.95 -10.67
N LEU A 63 -0.88 10.76 -10.36
CA LEU A 63 -0.81 10.25 -8.99
C LEU A 63 -0.01 11.20 -8.07
N LYS A 64 1.13 11.71 -8.54
CA LYS A 64 1.93 12.70 -7.80
C LYS A 64 1.13 13.97 -7.50
N LYS A 65 0.35 14.46 -8.48
CA LYS A 65 -0.52 15.63 -8.27
C LYS A 65 -1.60 15.35 -7.23
N CYS A 66 -2.24 14.18 -7.27
CA CYS A 66 -3.23 13.80 -6.26
C CYS A 66 -2.64 13.76 -4.85
N LEU A 67 -1.42 13.21 -4.68
CA LEU A 67 -0.77 13.12 -3.37
C LEU A 67 -0.31 14.46 -2.82
N ASN A 68 0.07 15.39 -3.70
CA ASN A 68 0.41 16.75 -3.30
C ASN A 68 -0.83 17.58 -2.90
N CYS A 69 -2.04 17.12 -3.20
CA CYS A 69 -3.30 17.76 -2.80
C CYS A 69 -3.77 17.26 -1.42
N SER A 70 -2.89 17.36 -0.41
CA SER A 70 -3.12 16.90 0.95
C SER A 70 -3.50 18.05 1.91
N ILE A 71 -4.45 18.89 1.50
CA ILE A 71 -4.89 20.04 2.29
C ILE A 71 -6.08 19.66 3.16
N PHE A 72 -6.04 20.02 4.45
CA PHE A 72 -7.16 19.85 5.38
C PHE A 72 -7.41 21.12 6.19
N ARG A 73 -8.62 21.26 6.73
CA ARG A 73 -9.03 22.42 7.53
C ARG A 73 -9.20 22.02 8.99
N TRP A 74 -8.52 22.73 9.88
CA TRP A 74 -8.65 22.55 11.33
C TRP A 74 -8.67 23.91 12.02
N SER A 75 -9.56 24.10 13.00
CA SER A 75 -9.70 25.38 13.73
C SER A 75 -9.77 26.62 12.81
N ARG A 76 -10.56 26.54 11.74
CA ARG A 76 -10.72 27.59 10.70
C ARG A 76 -9.43 27.96 9.94
N ARG A 77 -8.35 27.19 10.08
CA ARG A 77 -7.09 27.35 9.34
C ARG A 77 -6.88 26.19 8.38
N TYR A 78 -6.18 26.46 7.27
CA TYR A 78 -5.81 25.44 6.29
C TYR A 78 -4.38 24.96 6.55
N TYR A 79 -4.18 23.65 6.42
CA TYR A 79 -2.91 22.98 6.62
C TYR A 79 -2.65 22.04 5.46
N ALA A 80 -1.39 21.94 5.03
CA ALA A 80 -0.94 20.91 4.10
C ALA A 80 -0.25 19.80 4.90
N GLN A 81 -0.60 18.55 4.63
CA GLN A 81 0.12 17.42 5.19
C GLN A 81 1.43 17.22 4.43
N MET A 82 2.55 17.45 5.13
CA MET A 82 3.90 17.42 4.55
C MET A 82 4.53 16.01 4.52
N ARG A 83 4.05 15.10 5.37
CA ARG A 83 4.59 13.74 5.52
C ARG A 83 3.48 12.71 5.59
N GLY A 84 3.74 11.54 5.05
CA GLY A 84 2.79 10.44 5.07
C GLY A 84 1.78 10.52 3.94
N LEU A 85 1.08 9.42 3.76
CA LEU A 85 -0.12 9.30 2.94
C LEU A 85 -1.30 9.97 3.67
N ALA A 86 -1.98 10.91 3.02
CA ALA A 86 -3.08 11.64 3.63
C ALA A 86 -4.32 10.76 3.81
N MET A 87 -4.65 10.42 5.06
CA MET A 87 -5.82 9.61 5.37
C MET A 87 -7.11 10.27 4.84
N GLY A 88 -7.98 9.47 4.24
CA GLY A 88 -9.22 9.94 3.59
C GLY A 88 -9.10 10.12 2.08
N GLN A 89 -7.89 10.15 1.51
CA GLN A 89 -7.72 10.07 0.06
C GLN A 89 -7.99 8.64 -0.45
N ARG A 90 -8.77 8.50 -1.54
CA ARG A 90 -9.17 7.18 -2.08
C ARG A 90 -8.01 6.32 -2.57
N LEU A 91 -6.89 6.94 -2.97
CA LEU A 91 -5.72 6.25 -3.51
C LEU A 91 -4.82 5.68 -2.40
N VAL A 92 -4.89 6.25 -1.20
CA VAL A 92 -3.98 5.94 -0.10
C VAL A 92 -4.02 4.48 0.37
N PRO A 93 -5.18 3.81 0.45
CA PRO A 93 -5.21 2.37 0.75
C PRO A 93 -4.46 1.51 -0.27
N ILE A 94 -4.52 1.86 -1.56
CA ILE A 94 -3.83 1.13 -2.64
C ILE A 94 -2.32 1.35 -2.51
N LEU A 95 -1.89 2.59 -2.27
CA LEU A 95 -0.49 2.96 -2.05
C LEU A 95 0.13 2.25 -0.84
N ALA A 96 -0.59 2.24 0.28
CA ALA A 96 -0.16 1.54 1.48
C ALA A 96 -0.08 0.02 1.26
N THR A 97 -1.01 -0.54 0.48
CA THR A 97 -0.99 -1.97 0.13
C THR A 97 0.22 -2.32 -0.73
N ALA A 98 0.53 -1.52 -1.76
CA ALA A 98 1.71 -1.71 -2.59
C ALA A 98 3.00 -1.67 -1.77
N PHE A 99 3.12 -0.68 -0.88
CA PHE A 99 4.25 -0.58 0.04
C PHE A 99 4.36 -1.81 0.95
N MET A 100 3.25 -2.21 1.59
CA MET A 100 3.23 -3.37 2.48
C MET A 100 3.50 -4.69 1.76
N SER A 101 3.17 -4.79 0.47
CA SER A 101 3.50 -5.96 -0.35
C SER A 101 5.00 -6.18 -0.41
N LYS A 102 5.77 -5.10 -0.62
CA LYS A 102 7.24 -5.18 -0.62
C LYS A 102 7.83 -5.45 0.76
N VAL A 103 7.29 -4.83 1.81
CA VAL A 103 7.73 -5.09 3.19
C VAL A 103 7.52 -6.57 3.58
N LYS A 104 6.46 -7.20 3.08
CA LYS A 104 6.14 -8.60 3.35
C LYS A 104 6.97 -9.60 2.54
N ALA A 105 7.48 -9.23 1.37
CA ALA A 105 8.14 -10.17 0.46
C ALA A 105 9.29 -10.99 1.11
N PRO A 106 10.23 -10.40 1.86
CA PRO A 106 11.29 -11.17 2.50
C PRO A 106 10.78 -12.15 3.58
N VAL A 107 9.65 -11.82 4.23
CA VAL A 107 9.03 -12.67 5.26
C VAL A 107 8.36 -13.89 4.63
N THR A 108 7.78 -13.73 3.43
CA THR A 108 7.16 -14.84 2.71
C THR A 108 8.18 -15.75 2.03
N ASP A 109 9.32 -15.20 1.61
CA ASP A 109 10.40 -15.95 0.96
C ASP A 109 11.22 -16.80 1.94
N LEU A 110 11.08 -16.55 3.25
CA LEU A 110 11.74 -17.33 4.30
C LEU A 110 11.25 -18.78 4.38
N GLY A 111 10.13 -19.13 3.73
CA GLY A 111 9.55 -20.47 3.75
C GLY A 111 9.22 -20.96 5.18
N PRO A 112 8.54 -22.10 5.33
CA PRO A 112 8.69 -22.91 6.53
C PRO A 112 10.05 -23.62 6.59
#